data_AF-A0A8S9XI16-F1
#
_entry.id   AF-A0A8S9XI16-F1
#
_cell.length_a   1.000
_cell.length_b   1.000
_cell.length_c   1.000
_cell.angle_alpha   90.00
_cell.angle_beta   90.00
_cell.angle_gamma   90.00
#
_symmetry.space_group_name_H-M   'P 1'
#
loop_
_entity.id
_entity.type
_entity.pdbx_description
1 polymer ?
#
loop_
_entity_poly.entity_id
_entity_poly.type
_entity_poly.pdbx_seq_one_letter_code
_entity_poly.pdbx_strand_id
1 'polypeptide(L)'
;MGDKGVCPVCKKDGVHTCSACKAVAYCSKEHQKDHWKNHKLQCRPFDVKSSKNLGRYIVSNRDLSRDAIIMSESPLVFGPKMAGAGPQCLGCYQPVDPGDPKLLLCPRCKWPVCSNVCFGVIHKEHHLPECLVLCNNTEVAEAGNMMYEAIFPLRCLLLQKKNPRKWQQLLSLESHVDERKKDKDINHDVEKIASYICDNFLERLDKGSLPDMSREIIHFICGVIEVNSLEITTGRGEVHALYPSASLMEHNCMPNTKHCFQLDDFKINVFAATPIKKGENLSTMYTHILWGTQARRDHLKATKYFTCQCQRCSDPTELGTHLSSLKCIGVDPSDV
;
A
#
# COMPACT_ATOMS: atom_id res chain seq x y z
N MET A 1 23.14 32.78 -20.96
CA MET A 1 21.70 33.10 -21.07
C MET A 1 20.94 31.79 -20.89
N GLY A 2 20.29 31.60 -19.75
CA GLY A 2 19.58 30.35 -19.45
C GLY A 2 18.33 30.23 -20.31
N ASP A 3 18.09 29.03 -20.84
CA ASP A 3 16.96 28.68 -21.68
C ASP A 3 15.64 29.12 -21.00
N LYS A 4 14.97 30.13 -21.56
CA LYS A 4 13.74 30.69 -20.97
C LYS A 4 12.62 29.69 -21.24
N GLY A 5 12.25 28.91 -20.23
CA GLY A 5 11.13 27.98 -20.33
C GLY A 5 9.85 28.69 -20.79
N VAL A 6 9.04 28.02 -21.60
CA VAL A 6 7.82 28.57 -22.20
C VAL A 6 6.62 28.44 -21.25
N CYS A 7 5.80 29.49 -21.14
CA CYS A 7 4.58 29.48 -20.33
C CYS A 7 3.57 28.45 -20.87
N PRO A 8 3.10 27.49 -20.06
CA PRO A 8 2.22 26.43 -20.54
C PRO A 8 0.83 26.92 -20.95
N VAL A 9 0.40 28.09 -20.43
CA VAL A 9 -0.93 28.69 -20.68
C VAL A 9 -0.95 29.48 -22.00
N CYS A 10 -0.06 30.46 -22.16
CA CYS A 10 -0.09 31.39 -23.30
C CYS A 10 1.03 31.19 -24.33
N LYS A 11 1.93 30.24 -24.09
CA LYS A 11 3.07 29.90 -24.96
C LYS A 11 4.11 31.03 -25.17
N LYS A 12 4.06 32.10 -24.37
CA LYS A 12 5.10 33.15 -24.32
C LYS A 12 6.23 32.76 -23.37
N ASP A 13 7.37 33.43 -23.47
CA ASP A 13 8.51 33.26 -22.57
C ASP A 13 8.09 33.38 -21.10
N GLY A 14 8.55 32.43 -20.29
CA GLY A 14 8.41 32.48 -18.84
C GLY A 14 9.43 33.43 -18.22
N VAL A 15 8.97 34.23 -17.25
CA VAL A 15 9.81 35.15 -16.46
C VAL A 15 10.06 34.63 -15.04
N HIS A 16 9.23 33.70 -14.55
CA HIS A 16 9.43 33.03 -13.25
C HIS A 16 9.16 31.54 -13.35
N THR A 17 9.90 30.74 -12.59
CA THR A 17 9.69 29.30 -12.50
C THR A 17 8.80 28.93 -11.31
N CYS A 18 8.17 27.75 -11.36
CA CYS A 18 7.48 27.17 -10.22
C CYS A 18 8.41 27.16 -9.01
N SER A 19 8.07 27.88 -7.95
CA SER A 19 8.94 28.00 -6.75
C SER A 19 9.21 26.65 -6.09
N ALA A 20 8.30 25.70 -6.24
CA ALA A 20 8.44 24.35 -5.71
C ALA A 20 9.42 23.50 -6.55
N CYS A 21 9.04 23.12 -7.79
CA CYS A 21 9.83 22.16 -8.58
C CYS A 21 10.78 22.78 -9.60
N LYS A 22 10.64 24.07 -9.90
CA LYS A 22 11.39 24.79 -10.95
C LYS A 22 11.26 24.20 -12.37
N ALA A 23 10.46 23.16 -12.57
CA ALA A 23 10.34 22.42 -13.84
C ALA A 23 9.50 23.14 -14.91
N VAL A 24 8.71 24.15 -14.52
CA VAL A 24 7.84 24.91 -15.42
C VAL A 24 8.06 26.40 -15.19
N ALA A 25 8.10 27.17 -16.27
CA ALA A 25 8.17 28.63 -16.24
C ALA A 25 6.82 29.25 -16.64
N TYR A 26 6.53 30.43 -16.11
CA TYR A 26 5.28 31.16 -16.30
C TYR A 26 5.59 32.62 -16.63
N CYS A 27 4.76 33.23 -17.48
CA CYS A 27 4.92 34.65 -17.81
C CYS A 27 4.25 35.57 -16.78
N SER A 28 3.31 35.07 -15.96
CA SER A 28 2.58 35.82 -14.93
C SER A 28 2.20 34.91 -13.74
N LYS A 29 1.88 35.50 -12.58
CA LYS A 29 1.40 34.74 -11.40
C LYS A 29 0.00 34.17 -11.66
N GLU A 30 -0.80 34.86 -12.47
CA GLU A 30 -2.13 34.45 -12.91
C GLU A 30 -2.04 33.13 -13.69
N HIS A 31 -1.16 33.04 -14.70
CA HIS A 31 -0.99 31.81 -15.46
C HIS A 31 -0.43 30.65 -14.62
N GLN A 32 0.36 30.94 -13.58
CA GLN A 32 0.75 29.91 -12.62
C GLN A 32 -0.46 29.38 -11.85
N LYS A 33 -1.35 30.25 -11.35
CA LYS A 33 -2.58 29.83 -10.64
C LYS A 33 -3.51 29.03 -11.56
N ASP A 34 -3.66 29.46 -12.80
CA ASP A 34 -4.50 28.77 -13.79
C ASP A 34 -3.97 27.37 -14.09
N HIS A 35 -2.66 27.27 -14.32
CA HIS A 35 -2.00 26.00 -14.59
C HIS A 35 -1.83 25.12 -13.34
N TRP A 36 -1.87 25.68 -12.12
CA TRP A 36 -1.62 24.96 -10.87
C TRP A 36 -2.54 23.76 -10.70
N LYS A 37 -3.80 23.85 -11.17
CA LYS A 37 -4.76 22.74 -11.15
C LYS A 37 -4.20 21.48 -11.81
N ASN A 38 -3.40 21.63 -12.86
CA ASN A 38 -2.76 20.54 -13.59
C ASN A 38 -1.34 20.26 -13.07
N HIS A 39 -0.54 21.32 -12.87
CA HIS A 39 0.86 21.19 -12.48
C HIS A 39 1.06 20.61 -11.08
N LYS A 40 0.15 20.86 -10.13
CA LYS A 40 0.25 20.33 -8.77
C LYS A 40 0.43 18.81 -8.73
N LEU A 41 -0.12 18.09 -9.71
CA LEU A 41 -0.04 16.63 -9.82
C LEU A 41 1.36 16.15 -10.29
N GLN A 42 2.08 17.02 -11.01
CA GLN A 42 3.41 16.77 -11.57
C GLN A 42 4.52 17.38 -10.72
N CYS A 43 4.20 18.38 -9.90
CA CYS A 43 5.12 19.08 -9.01
C CYS A 43 5.46 18.24 -7.76
N ARG A 44 6.01 17.04 -7.96
CA ARG A 44 6.40 16.14 -6.86
C ARG A 44 7.76 16.55 -6.28
N PRO A 45 7.96 16.51 -4.96
CA PRO A 45 9.24 16.81 -4.32
C PRO A 45 10.26 15.66 -4.35
N PHE A 46 9.99 14.62 -5.13
CA PHE A 46 10.82 13.42 -5.23
C PHE A 46 10.88 12.88 -6.64
N ASP A 47 11.95 12.14 -6.92
CA ASP A 47 12.16 11.38 -8.15
C ASP A 47 12.19 9.88 -7.83
N VAL A 48 11.72 9.05 -8.76
CA VAL A 48 11.85 7.59 -8.68
C VAL A 48 13.20 7.18 -9.25
N LYS A 49 13.96 6.39 -8.50
CA LYS A 49 15.24 5.80 -8.91
C LYS A 49 15.18 4.28 -8.79
N SER A 50 16.18 3.60 -9.35
CA SER A 50 16.33 2.15 -9.26
C SER A 50 17.75 1.77 -8.83
N SER A 51 17.88 0.68 -8.08
CA SER A 51 19.16 0.07 -7.71
C SER A 51 19.03 -1.45 -7.62
N LYS A 52 20.16 -2.16 -7.63
CA LYS A 52 20.17 -3.63 -7.46
C LYS A 52 19.65 -4.08 -6.09
N ASN A 53 19.90 -3.28 -5.04
CA ASN A 53 19.60 -3.67 -3.66
C ASN A 53 18.19 -3.27 -3.20
N LEU A 54 17.66 -2.16 -3.71
CA LEU A 54 16.37 -1.61 -3.28
C LEU A 54 15.26 -1.79 -4.32
N GLY A 55 15.58 -2.30 -5.51
CA GLY A 55 14.67 -2.20 -6.64
C GLY A 55 14.38 -0.72 -6.94
N ARG A 56 13.11 -0.37 -7.12
CA ARG A 56 12.66 1.03 -7.28
C ARG A 56 12.44 1.70 -5.93
N TYR A 57 12.93 2.91 -5.79
CA TYR A 57 12.81 3.71 -4.56
C TYR A 57 12.67 5.19 -4.89
N ILE A 58 12.25 6.02 -3.93
CA ILE A 58 12.12 7.46 -4.12
C ILE A 58 13.17 8.26 -3.35
N VAL A 59 13.66 9.32 -3.99
CA VAL A 59 14.64 10.26 -3.40
C VAL A 59 14.14 11.69 -3.48
N SER A 60 14.49 12.52 -2.50
CA SER A 60 14.11 13.92 -2.52
C SER A 60 14.83 14.67 -3.65
N ASN A 61 14.11 15.46 -4.44
CA ASN A 61 14.70 16.27 -5.51
C ASN A 61 14.99 17.73 -5.10
N ARG A 62 14.70 18.07 -3.84
CA ARG A 62 14.96 19.37 -3.21
C ARG A 62 15.12 19.24 -1.69
N ASP A 63 15.51 20.30 -1.02
CA ASP A 63 15.48 20.36 0.44
C ASP A 63 14.03 20.45 0.93
N LEU A 64 13.68 19.66 1.94
CA LEU A 64 12.38 19.64 2.59
C LEU A 64 12.54 19.98 4.07
N SER A 65 11.76 20.93 4.55
CA SER A 65 11.65 21.20 5.98
C SER A 65 10.86 20.07 6.66
N ARG A 66 11.03 19.95 7.99
CA ARG A 66 10.10 19.16 8.81
C ARG A 66 8.65 19.58 8.50
N ASP A 67 7.75 18.59 8.52
CA ASP A 67 6.32 18.71 8.25
C ASP A 67 5.94 19.13 6.81
N ALA A 68 6.90 19.25 5.90
CA ALA A 68 6.61 19.45 4.48
C ALA A 68 5.83 18.26 3.91
N ILE A 69 4.77 18.54 3.14
CA ILE A 69 4.00 17.51 2.43
C ILE A 69 4.86 16.95 1.29
N ILE A 70 5.11 15.64 1.34
CA ILE A 70 5.85 14.90 0.31
C ILE A 70 4.89 14.41 -0.76
N MET A 71 3.79 13.77 -0.36
CA MET A 71 2.76 13.29 -1.28
C MET A 71 1.40 13.15 -0.60
N SER A 72 0.35 13.18 -1.42
CA SER A 72 -1.02 12.91 -1.05
C SER A 72 -1.64 12.03 -2.13
N GLU A 73 -1.95 10.78 -1.82
CA GLU A 73 -2.27 9.73 -2.79
C GLU A 73 -3.52 8.96 -2.36
N SER A 74 -4.50 8.84 -3.26
CA SER A 74 -5.65 7.95 -3.05
C SER A 74 -5.24 6.50 -3.32
N PRO A 75 -5.83 5.51 -2.64
CA PRO A 75 -5.44 4.12 -2.82
C PRO A 75 -5.71 3.65 -4.25
N LEU A 76 -4.82 2.79 -4.73
CA LEU A 76 -4.99 2.06 -5.96
C LEU A 76 -6.23 1.16 -5.85
N VAL A 77 -6.25 0.36 -4.79
CA VAL A 77 -7.27 -0.59 -4.40
C VAL A 77 -7.06 -0.92 -2.93
N PHE A 78 -8.13 -1.30 -2.25
CA PHE A 78 -8.13 -1.62 -0.83
C PHE A 78 -9.15 -2.72 -0.52
N GLY A 79 -8.93 -3.45 0.57
CA GLY A 79 -9.70 -4.62 0.95
C GLY A 79 -9.39 -5.08 2.38
N PRO A 80 -10.02 -6.18 2.82
CA PRO A 80 -9.65 -6.82 4.08
C PRO A 80 -8.20 -7.31 4.05
N LYS A 81 -7.67 -7.60 5.23
CA LYS A 81 -6.35 -8.24 5.39
C LYS A 81 -6.32 -9.61 4.70
N MET A 82 -5.16 -10.05 4.25
CA MET A 82 -4.98 -11.36 3.60
C MET A 82 -4.61 -12.50 4.55
N ALA A 83 -4.15 -12.20 5.77
CA ALA A 83 -3.77 -13.21 6.73
C ALA A 83 -4.47 -12.95 8.07
N GLY A 84 -5.24 -13.94 8.54
CA GLY A 84 -6.01 -13.83 9.78
C GLY A 84 -7.16 -12.83 9.69
N ALA A 85 -7.73 -12.62 8.50
CA ALA A 85 -8.91 -11.78 8.35
C ALA A 85 -10.11 -12.48 8.98
N GLY A 86 -10.61 -11.89 10.06
CA GLY A 86 -11.85 -12.32 10.67
C GLY A 86 -13.07 -11.89 9.85
N PRO A 87 -14.24 -12.44 10.17
CA PRO A 87 -15.50 -11.98 9.60
C PRO A 87 -15.70 -10.48 9.82
N GLN A 88 -15.92 -9.75 8.73
CA GLN A 88 -16.09 -8.30 8.75
C GLN A 88 -17.07 -7.84 7.67
N CYS A 89 -17.71 -6.70 7.88
CA CYS A 89 -18.53 -6.09 6.84
C CYS A 89 -17.64 -5.69 5.65
N LEU A 90 -17.88 -6.23 4.46
CA LEU A 90 -17.10 -5.88 3.26
C LEU A 90 -17.31 -4.43 2.78
N GLY A 91 -18.34 -3.75 3.31
CA GLY A 91 -18.61 -2.34 3.07
C GLY A 91 -17.76 -1.40 3.94
N CYS A 92 -17.84 -1.55 5.27
CA CYS A 92 -17.21 -0.62 6.22
C CYS A 92 -16.05 -1.22 7.03
N TYR A 93 -15.73 -2.50 6.82
CA TYR A 93 -14.62 -3.23 7.46
C TYR A 93 -14.72 -3.41 8.97
N GLN A 94 -15.83 -3.00 9.57
CA GLN A 94 -16.10 -3.29 10.97
C GLN A 94 -16.30 -4.80 11.15
N PRO A 95 -15.70 -5.43 12.17
CA PRO A 95 -15.91 -6.83 12.50
C PRO A 95 -17.39 -7.14 12.67
N VAL A 96 -17.77 -8.34 12.26
CA VAL A 96 -19.10 -8.89 12.46
C VAL A 96 -18.98 -10.24 13.13
N ASP A 97 -19.99 -10.64 13.87
CA ASP A 97 -20.04 -11.97 14.49
C ASP A 97 -20.89 -12.90 13.62
N PRO A 98 -20.33 -13.92 12.95
CA PRO A 98 -21.08 -14.91 12.19
C PRO A 98 -22.08 -15.70 13.03
N GLY A 99 -21.86 -15.80 14.35
CA GLY A 99 -22.76 -16.45 15.28
C GLY A 99 -23.94 -15.60 15.70
N ASP A 100 -23.96 -14.30 15.39
CA ASP A 100 -25.08 -13.43 15.71
C ASP A 100 -26.28 -13.77 14.82
N PRO A 101 -27.42 -14.26 15.39
CA PRO A 101 -28.62 -14.56 14.62
C PRO A 101 -29.24 -13.32 13.96
N LYS A 102 -28.82 -12.11 14.35
CA LYS A 102 -29.24 -10.83 13.75
C LYS A 102 -28.27 -10.34 12.67
N LEU A 103 -27.20 -11.09 12.37
CA LEU A 103 -26.26 -10.73 11.33
C LEU A 103 -26.99 -10.56 10.01
N LEU A 104 -26.81 -9.40 9.40
CA LEU A 104 -27.41 -9.08 8.11
C LEU A 104 -26.51 -9.57 6.98
N LEU A 105 -27.13 -10.01 5.90
CA LEU A 105 -26.43 -10.46 4.69
C LEU A 105 -26.67 -9.45 3.57
N CYS A 106 -25.67 -9.28 2.71
CA CYS A 106 -25.81 -8.52 1.47
C CYS A 106 -26.95 -9.15 0.64
N PRO A 107 -27.96 -8.38 0.19
CA PRO A 107 -29.11 -8.94 -0.52
C PRO A 107 -28.74 -9.64 -1.83
N ARG A 108 -27.58 -9.26 -2.42
CA ARG A 108 -27.09 -9.76 -3.69
C ARG A 108 -26.20 -10.99 -3.55
N CYS A 109 -25.06 -10.88 -2.86
CA CYS A 109 -24.08 -11.96 -2.77
C CYS A 109 -24.18 -12.80 -1.49
N LYS A 110 -25.04 -12.42 -0.54
CA LYS A 110 -25.23 -13.08 0.77
C LYS A 110 -24.03 -13.01 1.73
N TRP A 111 -22.98 -12.26 1.41
CA TRP A 111 -21.88 -12.04 2.37
C TRP A 111 -22.31 -11.14 3.55
N PRO A 112 -21.78 -11.37 4.76
CA PRO A 112 -22.06 -10.59 5.95
C PRO A 112 -21.85 -9.08 5.79
N VAL A 113 -22.80 -8.31 6.30
CA VAL A 113 -22.75 -6.86 6.37
C VAL A 113 -23.25 -6.38 7.72
N CYS A 114 -22.71 -5.27 8.21
CA CYS A 114 -23.18 -4.69 9.47
C CYS A 114 -24.59 -4.08 9.36
N SER A 115 -25.00 -3.71 8.14
CA SER A 115 -26.29 -3.11 7.85
C SER A 115 -26.60 -3.21 6.36
N ASN A 116 -27.89 -3.37 6.02
CA ASN A 116 -28.39 -3.32 4.64
C ASN A 116 -28.27 -1.91 4.01
N VAL A 117 -28.10 -0.86 4.82
CA VAL A 117 -27.87 0.52 4.39
C VAL A 117 -26.43 0.98 4.64
N CYS A 118 -25.51 0.05 4.92
CA CYS A 118 -24.09 0.38 5.06
C CYS A 118 -23.57 1.02 3.75
N PHE A 119 -23.05 2.24 3.85
CA PHE A 119 -22.54 3.01 2.70
C PHE A 119 -21.66 2.19 1.76
N GLY A 120 -20.72 1.42 2.34
CA GLY A 120 -19.78 0.64 1.56
C GLY A 120 -20.40 -0.55 0.80
N VAL A 121 -21.62 -0.98 1.12
CA VAL A 121 -22.29 -2.11 0.44
C VAL A 121 -22.63 -1.76 -1.01
N ILE A 122 -23.06 -0.52 -1.25
CA ILE A 122 -23.41 -0.01 -2.58
C ILE A 122 -22.34 0.89 -3.19
N HIS A 123 -21.28 1.21 -2.45
CA HIS A 123 -20.24 2.11 -2.93
C HIS A 123 -19.34 1.45 -3.99
N LYS A 124 -19.14 2.14 -5.12
CA LYS A 124 -18.37 1.66 -6.28
C LYS A 124 -16.91 1.32 -6.02
N GLU A 125 -16.33 1.81 -4.92
CA GLU A 125 -14.94 1.51 -4.51
C GLU A 125 -14.84 0.52 -3.35
N HIS A 126 -15.95 0.22 -2.65
CA HIS A 126 -15.95 -0.71 -1.50
C HIS A 126 -16.47 -2.08 -1.95
N HIS A 127 -17.64 -2.51 -1.49
CA HIS A 127 -18.14 -3.87 -1.69
C HIS A 127 -18.70 -4.14 -3.09
N LEU A 128 -19.21 -3.10 -3.75
CA LEU A 128 -19.92 -3.26 -5.02
C LEU A 128 -19.11 -4.02 -6.08
N PRO A 129 -17.81 -3.73 -6.32
CA PRO A 129 -17.01 -4.41 -7.35
C PRO A 129 -16.98 -5.93 -7.20
N GLU A 130 -16.58 -6.46 -6.04
CA GLU A 130 -16.54 -7.91 -5.84
C GLU A 130 -17.94 -8.50 -5.71
N CYS A 131 -18.91 -7.75 -5.19
CA CYS A 131 -20.29 -8.22 -5.09
C CYS A 131 -20.86 -8.63 -6.46
N LEU A 132 -20.45 -7.97 -7.55
CA LEU A 132 -20.84 -8.34 -8.93
C LEU A 132 -20.35 -9.72 -9.36
N VAL A 133 -19.29 -10.21 -8.72
CA VAL A 133 -18.71 -11.53 -8.97
C VAL A 133 -19.28 -12.54 -7.99
N LEU A 134 -19.27 -12.20 -6.69
CA LEU A 134 -19.74 -13.08 -5.61
C LEU A 134 -21.21 -13.47 -5.76
N CYS A 135 -22.05 -12.61 -6.34
CA CYS A 135 -23.47 -12.94 -6.55
C CYS A 135 -23.73 -14.03 -7.59
N ASN A 136 -22.73 -14.46 -8.37
CA ASN A 136 -22.87 -15.58 -9.31
C ASN A 136 -22.77 -16.96 -8.60
N ASN A 137 -22.47 -16.97 -7.30
CA ASN A 137 -22.45 -18.18 -6.48
C ASN A 137 -22.75 -17.87 -5.01
N THR A 138 -24.02 -17.68 -4.67
CA THR A 138 -24.44 -17.38 -3.29
C THR A 138 -24.31 -18.57 -2.34
N GLU A 139 -24.31 -19.80 -2.87
CA GLU A 139 -24.20 -21.04 -2.11
C GLU A 139 -22.94 -21.06 -1.23
N VAL A 140 -21.86 -20.43 -1.68
CA VAL A 140 -20.61 -20.29 -0.92
C VAL A 140 -20.83 -19.57 0.41
N ALA A 141 -21.53 -18.44 0.37
CA ALA A 141 -21.82 -17.66 1.57
C ALA A 141 -22.91 -18.34 2.42
N GLU A 142 -23.93 -18.90 1.78
CA GLU A 142 -25.04 -19.60 2.46
C GLU A 142 -24.57 -20.87 3.19
N ALA A 143 -23.55 -21.55 2.66
CA ALA A 143 -22.90 -22.69 3.32
C ALA A 143 -21.86 -22.29 4.39
N GLY A 144 -21.62 -20.99 4.60
CA GLY A 144 -20.63 -20.50 5.56
C GLY A 144 -19.17 -20.59 5.07
N ASN A 145 -18.94 -20.93 3.80
CA ASN A 145 -17.61 -21.15 3.22
C ASN A 145 -16.97 -19.85 2.70
N MET A 146 -17.02 -18.78 3.50
CA MET A 146 -16.50 -17.47 3.11
C MET A 146 -15.01 -17.34 3.43
N MET A 147 -14.21 -16.99 2.43
CA MET A 147 -12.77 -16.71 2.60
C MET A 147 -12.50 -15.21 2.41
N TYR A 148 -12.31 -14.48 3.51
CA TYR A 148 -12.10 -13.03 3.47
C TYR A 148 -10.77 -12.64 2.80
N GLU A 149 -9.79 -13.52 2.89
CA GLU A 149 -8.47 -13.43 2.27
C GLU A 149 -8.55 -13.33 0.74
N ALA A 150 -9.62 -13.86 0.14
CA ALA A 150 -9.85 -13.82 -1.31
C ALA A 150 -10.41 -12.48 -1.81
N ILE A 151 -10.97 -11.65 -0.94
CA ILE A 151 -11.67 -10.43 -1.35
C ILE A 151 -10.71 -9.37 -1.88
N PHE A 152 -9.60 -9.14 -1.20
CA PHE A 152 -8.64 -8.13 -1.64
C PHE A 152 -7.97 -8.51 -2.98
N PRO A 153 -7.49 -9.76 -3.18
CA PRO A 153 -7.04 -10.24 -4.48
C PRO A 153 -8.10 -10.12 -5.58
N LEU A 154 -9.36 -10.48 -5.30
CA LEU A 154 -10.45 -10.36 -6.26
C LEU A 154 -10.68 -8.89 -6.68
N ARG A 155 -10.67 -7.95 -5.73
CA ARG A 155 -10.78 -6.52 -6.05
C ARG A 155 -9.63 -6.01 -6.91
N CYS A 156 -8.41 -6.47 -6.65
CA CYS A 156 -7.24 -6.19 -7.48
C CYS A 156 -7.43 -6.72 -8.91
N LEU A 157 -7.88 -7.97 -9.05
CA LEU A 157 -8.13 -8.62 -10.34
C LEU A 157 -9.17 -7.86 -11.17
N LEU A 158 -10.21 -7.33 -10.52
CA LEU A 158 -11.29 -6.58 -11.17
C LEU A 158 -10.86 -5.20 -11.71
N LEU A 159 -9.68 -4.70 -11.32
CA LEU A 159 -9.12 -3.48 -11.91
C LEU A 159 -8.88 -3.63 -13.42
N GLN A 160 -8.64 -4.84 -13.93
CA GLN A 160 -8.46 -5.11 -15.35
C GLN A 160 -9.55 -4.47 -16.22
N LYS A 161 -10.80 -4.56 -15.76
CA LYS A 161 -11.97 -4.00 -16.45
C LYS A 161 -12.37 -2.64 -15.89
N LYS A 162 -12.36 -2.49 -14.56
CA LYS A 162 -12.84 -1.27 -13.89
C LYS A 162 -11.95 -0.07 -14.17
N ASN A 163 -10.63 -0.26 -14.19
CA ASN A 163 -9.67 0.81 -14.41
C ASN A 163 -8.32 0.26 -14.93
N PRO A 164 -8.18 0.08 -16.26
CA PRO A 164 -6.96 -0.47 -16.85
C PRO A 164 -5.68 0.31 -16.51
N ARG A 165 -5.78 1.62 -16.25
CA ARG A 165 -4.61 2.42 -15.83
C ARG A 165 -4.14 2.01 -14.44
N LYS A 166 -5.07 1.86 -13.49
CA LYS A 166 -4.76 1.35 -12.14
C LYS A 166 -4.25 -0.09 -12.20
N TRP A 167 -4.80 -0.92 -13.09
CA TRP A 167 -4.29 -2.27 -13.32
C TRP A 167 -2.82 -2.27 -13.75
N GLN A 168 -2.43 -1.42 -14.70
CA GLN A 168 -1.01 -1.29 -15.11
C GLN A 168 -0.11 -0.80 -13.96
N GLN A 169 -0.61 0.09 -13.10
CA GLN A 169 0.14 0.48 -11.90
C GLN A 169 0.32 -0.69 -10.94
N LEU A 170 -0.71 -1.52 -10.74
CA LEU A 170 -0.65 -2.72 -9.90
C LEU A 170 0.38 -3.72 -10.43
N LEU A 171 0.34 -4.00 -11.73
CA LEU A 171 1.30 -4.90 -12.39
C LEU A 171 2.75 -4.40 -12.31
N SER A 172 2.95 -3.10 -12.09
CA SER A 172 4.29 -2.56 -11.91
C SER A 172 4.86 -2.79 -10.51
N LEU A 173 4.05 -3.17 -9.52
CA LEU A 173 4.50 -3.36 -8.14
C LEU A 173 5.27 -4.68 -7.97
N GLU A 174 6.20 -4.68 -7.01
CA GLU A 174 7.00 -5.87 -6.70
C GLU A 174 6.12 -6.93 -6.04
N SER A 175 6.24 -8.18 -6.49
CA SER A 175 5.45 -9.30 -5.97
C SER A 175 6.28 -10.33 -5.24
N HIS A 176 7.60 -10.39 -5.50
CA HIS A 176 8.48 -11.48 -5.09
C HIS A 176 7.89 -12.87 -5.42
N VAL A 177 7.11 -12.99 -6.51
CA VAL A 177 6.38 -14.22 -6.83
C VAL A 177 7.33 -15.42 -7.00
N ASP A 178 8.53 -15.19 -7.55
CA ASP A 178 9.53 -16.25 -7.74
C ASP A 178 10.16 -16.72 -6.43
N GLU A 179 10.44 -15.82 -5.49
CA GLU A 179 10.87 -16.18 -4.14
C GLU A 179 9.75 -16.86 -3.36
N ARG A 180 8.52 -16.34 -3.45
CA ARG A 180 7.34 -16.86 -2.75
C ARG A 180 6.96 -18.26 -3.17
N LYS A 181 7.06 -18.58 -4.47
CA LYS A 181 6.79 -19.93 -4.99
C LYS A 181 7.76 -20.99 -4.46
N LYS A 182 8.96 -20.59 -4.00
CA LYS A 182 9.95 -21.52 -3.40
C LYS A 182 9.59 -21.88 -1.96
N ASP A 183 8.84 -21.02 -1.29
CA ASP A 183 8.31 -21.28 0.05
C ASP A 183 7.04 -22.12 -0.07
N LYS A 184 7.09 -23.36 0.41
CA LYS A 184 6.01 -24.33 0.23
C LYS A 184 4.74 -23.93 0.97
N ASP A 185 4.87 -23.34 2.15
CA ASP A 185 3.74 -22.99 3.00
C ASP A 185 3.02 -21.76 2.42
N ILE A 186 3.79 -20.72 2.07
CA ILE A 186 3.25 -19.53 1.39
C ILE A 186 2.59 -19.92 0.06
N ASN A 187 3.25 -20.73 -0.76
CA ASN A 187 2.70 -21.15 -2.05
C ASN A 187 1.40 -21.96 -1.88
N HIS A 188 1.34 -22.85 -0.88
CA HIS A 188 0.15 -23.64 -0.59
C HIS A 188 -1.03 -22.76 -0.14
N ASP A 189 -0.80 -21.78 0.73
CA ASP A 189 -1.86 -20.89 1.20
C ASP A 189 -2.37 -19.96 0.09
N VAL A 190 -1.48 -19.43 -0.75
CA VAL A 190 -1.89 -18.65 -1.92
C VAL A 190 -2.65 -19.51 -2.95
N GLU A 191 -2.27 -20.77 -3.14
CA GLU A 191 -2.99 -21.68 -4.04
C GLU A 191 -4.41 -21.98 -3.54
N LYS A 192 -4.65 -22.05 -2.22
CA LYS A 192 -6.01 -22.14 -1.66
C LYS A 192 -6.83 -20.92 -2.03
N ILE A 193 -6.26 -19.72 -1.90
CA ILE A 193 -6.94 -18.47 -2.26
C ILE A 193 -7.24 -18.44 -3.77
N ALA A 194 -6.27 -18.80 -4.61
CA ALA A 194 -6.44 -18.83 -6.05
C ALA A 194 -7.51 -19.84 -6.49
N SER A 195 -7.44 -21.07 -5.97
CA SER A 195 -8.45 -22.11 -6.22
C SER A 195 -9.83 -21.66 -5.74
N TYR A 196 -9.91 -21.08 -4.53
CA TYR A 196 -11.18 -20.57 -4.00
C TYR A 196 -11.81 -19.51 -4.92
N ILE A 197 -11.03 -18.55 -5.43
CA ILE A 197 -11.52 -17.51 -6.33
C ILE A 197 -11.94 -18.12 -7.69
N CYS A 198 -11.07 -18.95 -8.28
CA CYS A 198 -11.30 -19.54 -9.59
C CYS A 198 -12.53 -20.46 -9.59
N ASP A 199 -12.51 -21.49 -8.75
CA ASP A 199 -13.43 -22.61 -8.79
C ASP A 199 -14.84 -22.19 -8.34
N ASN A 200 -14.93 -21.26 -7.38
CA ASN A 200 -16.24 -20.81 -6.87
C ASN A 200 -16.83 -19.66 -7.68
N PHE A 201 -16.02 -18.81 -8.32
CA PHE A 201 -16.51 -17.56 -8.90
C PHE A 201 -16.09 -17.30 -10.34
N LEU A 202 -14.80 -17.41 -10.69
CA LEU A 202 -14.35 -17.03 -12.03
C LEU A 202 -14.78 -18.02 -13.11
N GLU A 203 -14.84 -19.32 -12.81
CA GLU A 203 -15.30 -20.34 -13.76
C GLU A 203 -16.78 -20.20 -14.13
N ARG A 204 -17.55 -19.50 -13.30
CA ARG A 204 -18.97 -19.21 -13.54
C ARG A 204 -19.20 -17.94 -14.37
N LEU A 205 -18.15 -17.19 -14.67
CA LEU A 205 -18.24 -15.99 -15.51
C LEU A 205 -18.14 -16.36 -17.00
N ASP A 206 -18.77 -15.56 -17.86
CA ASP A 206 -18.65 -15.73 -19.30
C ASP A 206 -17.18 -15.59 -19.75
N LYS A 207 -16.78 -16.41 -20.73
CA LYS A 207 -15.45 -16.31 -21.35
C LYS A 207 -15.23 -14.89 -21.87
N GLY A 208 -14.10 -14.29 -21.49
CA GLY A 208 -13.76 -12.90 -21.86
C GLY A 208 -14.31 -11.83 -20.92
N SER A 209 -14.95 -12.21 -19.80
CA SER A 209 -15.40 -11.25 -18.77
C SER A 209 -14.25 -10.41 -18.18
N LEU A 210 -13.07 -11.02 -18.05
CA LEU A 210 -11.80 -10.40 -17.68
C LEU A 210 -10.68 -10.88 -18.62
N PRO A 211 -9.67 -10.05 -18.91
CA PRO A 211 -8.54 -10.42 -19.76
C PRO A 211 -7.72 -11.62 -19.24
N ASP A 212 -7.42 -11.65 -17.95
CA ASP A 212 -6.69 -12.72 -17.28
C ASP A 212 -7.45 -13.17 -16.01
N MET A 213 -7.73 -14.46 -15.91
CA MET A 213 -8.42 -15.11 -14.79
C MET A 213 -7.64 -16.34 -14.30
N SER A 214 -6.35 -16.42 -14.66
CA SER A 214 -5.47 -17.52 -14.32
C SER A 214 -5.14 -17.55 -12.83
N ARG A 215 -4.73 -18.73 -12.32
CA ARG A 215 -4.24 -18.82 -10.93
C ARG A 215 -2.92 -18.06 -10.80
N GLU A 216 -2.10 -18.05 -11.85
CA GLU A 216 -0.82 -17.37 -11.92
C GLU A 216 -0.95 -15.86 -11.66
N ILE A 217 -1.95 -15.19 -12.25
CA ILE A 217 -2.18 -13.77 -11.97
C ILE A 217 -2.65 -13.53 -10.53
N ILE A 218 -3.43 -14.44 -9.95
CA ILE A 218 -3.85 -14.33 -8.54
C ILE A 218 -2.63 -14.50 -7.62
N HIS A 219 -1.74 -15.45 -7.89
CA HIS A 219 -0.47 -15.60 -7.18
C HIS A 219 0.36 -14.32 -7.20
N PHE A 220 0.48 -13.70 -8.38
CA PHE A 220 1.17 -12.41 -8.53
C PHE A 220 0.50 -11.30 -7.70
N ILE A 221 -0.84 -11.20 -7.73
CA ILE A 221 -1.60 -10.20 -6.97
C ILE A 221 -1.41 -10.39 -5.46
N CYS A 222 -1.49 -11.62 -4.95
CA CYS A 222 -1.22 -11.95 -3.55
C CYS A 222 0.21 -11.53 -3.16
N GLY A 223 1.17 -11.80 -4.06
CA GLY A 223 2.51 -11.23 -4.11
C GLY A 223 2.56 -9.74 -3.78
N VAL A 224 1.93 -8.97 -4.65
CA VAL A 224 1.86 -7.50 -4.57
C VAL A 224 1.23 -7.02 -3.27
N ILE A 225 0.13 -7.64 -2.81
CA ILE A 225 -0.58 -7.21 -1.60
C ILE A 225 0.31 -7.34 -0.36
N GLU A 226 0.95 -8.49 -0.12
CA GLU A 226 1.76 -8.69 1.08
C GLU A 226 3.04 -7.83 1.08
N VAL A 227 3.62 -7.60 -0.09
CA VAL A 227 4.85 -6.81 -0.22
C VAL A 227 4.58 -5.32 -0.09
N ASN A 228 3.47 -4.81 -0.61
CA ASN A 228 3.27 -3.37 -0.81
C ASN A 228 2.10 -2.75 -0.03
N SER A 229 1.18 -3.54 0.51
CA SER A 229 0.01 -2.98 1.21
C SER A 229 0.37 -2.35 2.54
N LEU A 230 -0.35 -1.28 2.87
CA LEU A 230 -0.29 -0.61 4.16
C LEU A 230 -1.58 -0.89 4.93
N GLU A 231 -1.43 -1.15 6.22
CA GLU A 231 -2.54 -1.34 7.15
C GLU A 231 -3.10 0.02 7.60
N ILE A 232 -4.42 0.11 7.66
CA ILE A 232 -5.18 1.29 8.08
C ILE A 232 -6.14 0.86 9.17
N THR A 233 -5.89 1.35 10.39
CA THR A 233 -6.81 1.19 11.51
C THR A 233 -7.90 2.27 11.41
N THR A 234 -9.15 1.85 11.18
CA THR A 234 -10.30 2.76 11.04
C THR A 234 -10.96 3.12 12.38
N GLY A 235 -10.43 2.60 13.49
CA GLY A 235 -11.03 2.64 14.82
C GLY A 235 -12.20 1.67 15.01
N ARG A 236 -12.78 1.16 13.92
CA ARG A 236 -13.85 0.15 13.93
C ARG A 236 -13.39 -1.20 13.39
N GLY A 237 -12.30 -1.24 12.64
CA GLY A 237 -11.72 -2.42 12.03
C GLY A 237 -10.47 -2.05 11.23
N GLU A 238 -9.95 -3.02 10.48
CA GLU A 238 -8.70 -2.90 9.73
C GLU A 238 -8.94 -3.00 8.23
N VAL A 239 -8.20 -2.20 7.48
CA VAL A 239 -8.22 -2.17 6.01
C VAL A 239 -6.79 -2.19 5.51
N HIS A 240 -6.53 -2.96 4.46
CA HIS A 240 -5.28 -2.90 3.74
C HIS A 240 -5.46 -2.17 2.42
N ALA A 241 -4.49 -1.34 2.04
CA ALA A 241 -4.55 -0.56 0.82
C ALA A 241 -3.20 -0.49 0.10
N LEU A 242 -3.24 -0.43 -1.23
CA LEU A 242 -2.06 -0.29 -2.09
C LEU A 242 -1.91 1.16 -2.55
N TYR A 243 -0.70 1.72 -2.45
CA TYR A 243 -0.38 3.10 -2.82
C TYR A 243 0.88 3.13 -3.70
N PRO A 244 0.76 3.29 -5.02
CA PRO A 244 1.87 3.00 -5.93
C PRO A 244 3.06 3.95 -5.76
N SER A 245 2.86 5.16 -5.23
CA SER A 245 3.97 6.07 -4.93
C SER A 245 4.49 5.87 -3.51
N ALA A 246 3.60 5.71 -2.52
CA ALA A 246 4.01 5.56 -1.13
C ALA A 246 4.74 4.22 -0.85
N SER A 247 4.37 3.14 -1.56
CA SER A 247 5.04 1.83 -1.47
C SER A 247 6.49 1.84 -1.99
N LEU A 248 6.94 2.92 -2.63
CA LEU A 248 8.33 3.08 -3.09
C LEU A 248 9.27 3.69 -2.03
N MET A 249 8.76 4.13 -0.88
CA MET A 249 9.62 4.55 0.22
C MET A 249 10.36 3.35 0.77
N GLU A 250 11.69 3.43 0.84
CA GLU A 250 12.47 2.31 1.38
C GLU A 250 12.29 2.14 2.89
N HIS A 251 12.73 0.99 3.42
CA HIS A 251 12.84 0.81 4.86
C HIS A 251 14.07 1.51 5.44
N ASN A 252 13.86 2.24 6.53
CA ASN A 252 14.93 2.60 7.46
C ASN A 252 14.40 2.47 8.90
N CYS A 253 15.19 1.90 9.82
CA CYS A 253 14.80 1.85 11.24
C CYS A 253 14.84 3.24 11.91
N MET A 254 15.37 4.24 11.20
CA MET A 254 15.31 5.67 11.52
C MET A 254 14.67 6.40 10.32
N PRO A 255 13.34 6.26 10.12
CA PRO A 255 12.69 6.86 8.96
C PRO A 255 12.72 8.38 9.03
N ASN A 256 12.82 9.03 7.87
CA ASN A 256 12.73 10.49 7.76
C ASN A 256 11.34 10.97 7.32
N THR A 257 10.37 10.06 7.16
CA THR A 257 8.98 10.38 6.83
C THR A 257 8.00 9.89 7.90
N LYS A 258 6.82 10.49 7.92
CA LYS A 258 5.64 10.05 8.68
C LYS A 258 4.41 10.12 7.78
N HIS A 259 3.39 9.33 8.08
CA HIS A 259 2.16 9.35 7.29
C HIS A 259 0.90 9.34 8.18
N CYS A 260 -0.21 9.79 7.61
CA CYS A 260 -1.54 9.62 8.18
C CYS A 260 -2.55 9.28 7.08
N PHE A 261 -3.64 8.64 7.46
CA PHE A 261 -4.74 8.28 6.57
C PHE A 261 -5.96 9.17 6.79
N GLN A 262 -6.57 9.65 5.72
CA GLN A 262 -7.93 10.18 5.74
C GLN A 262 -8.89 9.00 5.70
N LEU A 263 -9.72 8.84 6.72
CA LEU A 263 -10.54 7.62 6.88
C LEU A 263 -11.73 7.55 5.92
N ASP A 264 -12.17 8.67 5.35
CA ASP A 264 -13.35 8.72 4.46
C ASP A 264 -13.08 8.04 3.10
N ASP A 265 -11.87 8.20 2.56
CA ASP A 265 -11.47 7.69 1.23
C ASP A 265 -10.14 6.92 1.25
N PHE A 266 -9.65 6.63 2.46
CA PHE A 266 -8.36 5.99 2.72
C PHE A 266 -7.19 6.71 2.04
N LYS A 267 -7.23 8.03 1.85
CA LYS A 267 -6.11 8.74 1.23
C LYS A 267 -4.91 8.81 2.19
N ILE A 268 -3.72 8.47 1.69
CA ILE A 268 -2.48 8.64 2.46
C ILE A 268 -1.91 10.05 2.25
N ASN A 269 -1.49 10.68 3.33
CA ASN A 269 -0.68 11.89 3.31
C ASN A 269 0.67 11.59 3.97
N VAL A 270 1.75 11.83 3.23
CA VAL A 270 3.12 11.59 3.69
C VAL A 270 3.82 12.93 3.89
N PHE A 271 4.47 13.08 5.04
CA PHE A 271 5.16 14.29 5.47
C PHE A 271 6.61 13.97 5.83
N ALA A 272 7.49 14.95 5.70
CA ALA A 272 8.83 14.88 6.26
C ALA A 272 8.75 14.90 7.80
N ALA A 273 9.29 13.88 8.46
CA ALA A 273 9.38 13.81 9.93
C ALA A 273 10.60 14.60 10.47
N THR A 274 11.65 14.68 9.66
CA THR A 274 12.86 15.47 9.90
C THR A 274 13.12 16.39 8.70
N PRO A 275 14.02 17.38 8.80
CA PRO A 275 14.56 18.00 7.60
C PRO A 275 15.17 16.92 6.68
N ILE A 276 14.95 17.04 5.37
CA ILE A 276 15.45 16.10 4.36
C ILE A 276 16.21 16.90 3.30
N LYS A 277 17.44 16.52 3.00
CA LYS A 277 18.25 17.18 1.97
C LYS A 277 17.95 16.66 0.58
N LYS A 278 18.15 17.51 -0.44
CA LYS A 278 18.14 17.07 -1.83
C LYS A 278 19.09 15.89 -2.01
N GLY A 279 18.58 14.81 -2.61
CA GLY A 279 19.32 13.59 -2.90
C GLY A 279 19.19 12.50 -1.84
N GLU A 280 18.67 12.80 -0.64
CA GLU A 280 18.40 11.78 0.38
C GLU A 280 17.23 10.88 -0.02
N ASN A 281 17.32 9.60 0.33
CA ASN A 281 16.22 8.66 0.18
C ASN A 281 15.06 9.05 1.10
N LEU A 282 13.83 8.90 0.61
CA LEU A 282 12.64 9.02 1.45
C LEU A 282 12.32 7.63 2.00
N SER A 283 12.33 7.52 3.31
CA SER A 283 12.24 6.23 4.01
C SER A 283 11.10 6.19 5.01
N THR A 284 10.53 5.01 5.17
CA THR A 284 9.50 4.68 6.16
C THR A 284 9.96 3.47 7.00
N MET A 285 9.18 3.11 8.01
CA MET A 285 9.45 1.94 8.84
C MET A 285 8.45 0.83 8.48
N TYR A 286 8.97 -0.36 8.17
CA TYR A 286 8.17 -1.57 7.89
C TYR A 286 8.06 -2.48 9.11
N THR A 287 8.76 -2.12 10.18
CA THR A 287 8.86 -2.84 11.44
C THR A 287 8.28 -1.97 12.56
N HIS A 288 8.39 -2.43 13.79
CA HIS A 288 8.03 -1.63 14.96
C HIS A 288 9.25 -0.94 15.57
N ILE A 289 9.09 0.31 16.01
CA ILE A 289 10.18 1.13 16.56
C ILE A 289 10.78 0.52 17.84
N LEU A 290 9.96 -0.17 18.64
CA LEU A 290 10.34 -0.81 19.90
C LEU A 290 10.88 -2.24 19.73
N TRP A 291 11.03 -2.75 18.51
CA TRP A 291 11.66 -4.05 18.30
C TRP A 291 13.18 -3.92 18.30
N GLY A 292 13.85 -4.93 18.86
CA GLY A 292 15.30 -5.09 18.80
C GLY A 292 15.82 -5.48 17.41
N THR A 293 17.13 -5.37 17.18
CA THR A 293 17.74 -5.50 15.85
C THR A 293 17.49 -6.86 15.24
N GLN A 294 17.56 -7.93 16.04
CA GLN A 294 17.29 -9.29 15.59
C GLN A 294 15.84 -9.43 15.11
N ALA A 295 14.87 -9.05 15.95
CA ALA A 295 13.45 -9.10 15.60
C ALA A 295 13.10 -8.27 14.36
N ARG A 296 13.68 -7.06 14.21
CA ARG A 296 13.50 -6.23 13.00
C ARG A 296 14.03 -6.94 11.75
N ARG A 297 15.24 -7.51 11.82
CA ARG A 297 15.87 -8.21 10.68
C ARG A 297 15.13 -9.49 10.30
N ASP A 298 14.69 -10.27 11.28
CA ASP A 298 13.94 -11.50 11.03
C ASP A 298 12.60 -11.19 10.36
N HIS A 299 11.88 -10.17 10.84
CA HIS A 299 10.65 -9.72 10.20
C HIS A 299 10.87 -9.25 8.76
N LEU A 300 11.87 -8.40 8.52
CA LEU A 300 12.16 -7.89 7.17
C LEU A 300 12.61 -9.01 6.22
N LYS A 301 13.38 -9.97 6.71
CA LYS A 301 13.81 -11.12 5.91
C LYS A 301 12.61 -12.01 5.55
N ALA A 302 11.72 -12.27 6.51
CA ALA A 302 10.54 -13.11 6.30
C ALA A 302 9.48 -12.45 5.40
N THR A 303 9.26 -11.14 5.53
CA THR A 303 8.13 -10.45 4.87
C THR A 303 8.52 -9.58 3.67
N LYS A 304 9.79 -9.16 3.59
CA LYS A 304 10.30 -8.23 2.55
C LYS A 304 11.58 -8.74 1.88
N TYR A 305 12.07 -9.93 2.21
CA TYR A 305 13.20 -10.60 1.55
C TYR A 305 14.55 -9.87 1.61
N PHE A 306 14.76 -9.00 2.60
CA PHE A 306 16.05 -8.31 2.79
C PHE A 306 16.46 -8.16 4.26
N THR A 307 17.75 -7.94 4.49
CA THR A 307 18.32 -7.67 5.82
C THR A 307 18.74 -6.20 5.91
N CYS A 308 18.18 -5.46 6.88
CA CYS A 308 18.48 -4.03 7.05
C CYS A 308 19.91 -3.78 7.57
N GLN A 309 20.57 -2.79 6.94
CA GLN A 309 21.93 -2.32 7.26
C GLN A 309 21.96 -0.82 7.61
N CYS A 310 20.82 -0.23 7.99
CA CYS A 310 20.77 1.18 8.40
C CYS A 310 21.64 1.44 9.65
N GLN A 311 21.93 2.70 9.93
CA GLN A 311 22.77 3.11 11.07
C GLN A 311 22.40 2.42 12.38
N ARG A 312 21.10 2.40 12.74
CA ARG A 312 20.64 1.71 13.96
C ARG A 312 20.90 0.20 13.96
N CYS A 313 20.74 -0.47 12.82
CA CYS A 313 20.98 -1.92 12.72
C CYS A 313 22.46 -2.27 12.67
N SER A 314 23.30 -1.35 12.18
CA SER A 314 24.74 -1.54 12.06
C SER A 314 25.50 -1.19 13.35
N ASP A 315 24.85 -0.48 14.27
CA ASP A 315 25.37 -0.16 15.60
C ASP A 315 24.96 -1.24 16.63
N PRO A 316 25.92 -1.98 17.24
CA PRO A 316 25.63 -3.00 18.26
C PRO A 316 24.91 -2.47 19.51
N THR A 317 25.02 -1.17 19.79
CA THR A 317 24.37 -0.53 20.94
C THR A 317 22.97 -0.01 20.62
N GLU A 318 22.51 -0.13 19.37
CA GLU A 318 21.31 0.51 18.85
C GLU A 318 21.25 2.01 19.18
N LEU A 319 22.28 2.77 18.80
CA LEU A 319 22.41 4.21 19.08
C LEU A 319 22.43 4.52 20.58
N GLY A 320 23.10 3.65 21.36
CA GLY A 320 23.22 3.77 22.82
C GLY A 320 21.97 3.37 23.60
N THR A 321 20.91 2.87 22.95
CA THR A 321 19.68 2.45 23.66
C THR A 321 19.84 1.10 24.36
N HIS A 322 20.77 0.25 23.91
CA HIS A 322 21.00 -1.09 24.44
C HIS A 322 19.73 -1.96 24.48
N LEU A 323 18.73 -1.67 23.64
CA LEU A 323 17.40 -2.31 23.67
C LEU A 323 17.45 -3.83 23.55
N SER A 324 18.45 -4.36 22.85
CA SER A 324 18.67 -5.81 22.66
C SER A 324 19.87 -6.35 23.44
N SER A 325 20.54 -5.53 24.24
CA SER A 325 21.75 -5.95 24.96
C SER A 325 21.37 -6.76 26.20
N LEU A 326 22.08 -7.86 26.43
CA LEU A 326 22.04 -8.60 27.68
C LEU A 326 23.14 -8.05 28.60
N LYS A 327 22.77 -7.64 29.81
CA LYS A 327 23.76 -7.24 30.82
C LYS A 327 24.46 -8.51 31.33
N CYS A 328 25.78 -8.57 31.21
CA CYS A 328 26.57 -9.65 31.84
C CYS A 328 26.39 -9.55 33.36
N ILE A 329 26.02 -10.65 34.01
CA ILE A 329 25.76 -10.72 35.46
C ILE A 329 27.06 -10.94 36.26
N GLY A 330 28.15 -11.34 35.58
CA GLY A 330 29.35 -11.91 36.21
C GLY A 330 30.59 -11.01 36.30
N VAL A 331 30.48 -9.71 36.07
CA VAL A 331 31.61 -8.79 36.25
C VAL A 331 31.07 -7.41 36.65
N ASP A 332 31.31 -7.01 37.89
CA ASP A 332 31.20 -5.60 38.24
C ASP A 332 32.37 -4.89 37.53
N PRO A 333 32.19 -3.71 36.90
CA PRO A 333 33.31 -2.99 36.29
C PRO A 333 34.45 -2.65 37.28
N SER A 334 34.22 -2.79 38.59
CA SER A 334 35.24 -2.73 39.64
C SER A 334 36.08 -4.00 39.82
N ASP A 335 35.68 -5.11 39.19
CA ASP A 335 36.32 -6.42 39.34
C ASP A 335 37.39 -6.72 38.26
N VAL A 336 37.65 -5.78 37.34
CA VAL A 336 38.63 -5.90 36.24
C VAL A 336 39.72 -4.84 36.30
#